data_AF-A0A1E3NT31-F1
#
_entry.id   AF-A0A1E3NT31-F1
#
_cell.length_a   1.000
_cell.length_b   1.000
_cell.length_c   1.000
_cell.angle_alpha   90.00
_cell.angle_beta   90.00
_cell.angle_gamma   90.00
#
_symmetry.space_group_name_H-M   'P 1'
#
loop_
_entity.id
_entity.type
_entity.pdbx_description
1 polymer ?
#
loop_
_entity_poly.entity_id
_entity_poly.type
_entity_poly.pdbx_seq_one_letter_code
_entity_poly.pdbx_strand_id
1 'polypeptide(L)'
;MSKRRILGKSDGLPGTPRPATFLAQNGQAKSQSDNFICPMCNLPMKSLTQLNHHVDSIHLNIPTHNEPLDSEIGKSLERRTTSSSPPGSTISITSSGQKQHKRVDSKGTTSSRSTTISRGPLRLPTGHFVRPSNGMKCSDPRCHHKIGLKHGTINCSKCGRIYCSEHCHIPLKLNANLEVVDSNSLEGIWSKCCLQCLNDYDGWSGVIGNVPLVDKTNDFIRMRKTKIEDESLRNLVLEKRVEKVFSWIVNTFNSSGKFSETELRVFEAQLADWQDGHSVSECPICHTAFGFFIRKHHCRICGDIVCGDLRKGCSMVVPLGIIFDLMKPDENLNSKNQEIEYEKIEHFLKKDMFGVRVCSNCKRRVFNKKVFEVDKLKSENGDFMRSYKMWKMISKKIQTENMTDIKNDEENAMLVRLFTRLDKLAKQIQKIKSESQLSIDELKMYNTLESAIVNYVQAKLPILRKAQEEKLTREREVLQELIDGKPKLSMRDLREKREKLMVLNEQKYVVESMYQDFKKQRRFDDLKALDSNLEDIEREIQQLTEELGDDAFH
;
A
#
# COMPACT_ATOMS: atom_id res chain seq x y z
N MET A 1 -33.93 36.58 -54.15
CA MET A 1 -34.29 36.06 -55.48
C MET A 1 -33.50 34.77 -55.74
N SER A 2 -33.72 34.12 -56.90
CA SER A 2 -33.14 32.82 -57.32
C SER A 2 -33.61 31.58 -56.56
N LYS A 3 -33.74 30.47 -57.30
CA LYS A 3 -34.25 29.13 -56.93
C LYS A 3 -33.43 28.08 -57.71
N ARG A 4 -33.70 26.79 -57.45
CA ARG A 4 -33.33 25.58 -58.25
C ARG A 4 -31.91 25.03 -57.99
N ARG A 5 -31.67 23.71 -58.10
CA ARG A 5 -32.56 22.51 -58.09
C ARG A 5 -31.71 21.24 -57.79
N ILE A 6 -32.38 20.19 -57.29
CA ILE A 6 -31.84 18.86 -56.93
C ILE A 6 -31.56 17.99 -58.17
N LEU A 7 -30.50 17.15 -58.14
CA LEU A 7 -30.41 15.71 -58.54
C LEU A 7 -28.92 15.27 -58.53
N GLY A 8 -28.54 14.01 -58.24
CA GLY A 8 -29.34 12.82 -57.90
C GLY A 8 -28.51 11.70 -57.24
N LYS A 9 -29.05 10.48 -57.20
CA LYS A 9 -28.35 9.22 -56.80
C LYS A 9 -27.54 8.68 -58.01
N SER A 10 -26.76 7.61 -58.00
CA SER A 10 -26.59 6.39 -57.14
C SER A 10 -25.32 5.67 -57.65
N ASP A 11 -24.66 4.67 -57.04
CA ASP A 11 -24.50 4.03 -55.71
C ASP A 11 -23.28 3.05 -55.92
N GLY A 12 -22.74 2.18 -55.05
CA GLY A 12 -22.95 1.77 -53.65
C GLY A 12 -22.24 0.40 -53.41
N LEU A 13 -21.36 0.27 -52.40
CA LEU A 13 -20.60 -0.95 -52.05
C LEU A 13 -20.50 -1.09 -50.50
N PRO A 14 -20.14 -2.27 -49.93
CA PRO A 14 -20.68 -2.69 -48.63
C PRO A 14 -20.00 -2.08 -47.40
N GLY A 15 -20.82 -1.80 -46.38
CA GLY A 15 -20.36 -1.35 -45.07
C GLY A 15 -19.95 -2.50 -44.14
N THR A 16 -18.86 -2.31 -43.41
CA THR A 16 -18.51 -3.15 -42.26
C THR A 16 -19.43 -2.85 -41.06
N PRO A 17 -19.71 -3.84 -40.18
CA PRO A 17 -20.65 -3.65 -39.09
C PRO A 17 -20.09 -2.68 -38.04
N ARG A 18 -20.82 -1.58 -37.78
CA ARG A 18 -20.57 -0.74 -36.61
C ARG A 18 -20.79 -1.57 -35.34
N PRO A 19 -19.96 -1.43 -34.28
CA PRO A 19 -20.29 -1.98 -32.98
C PRO A 19 -21.62 -1.38 -32.51
N ALA A 20 -22.51 -2.22 -31.98
CA ALA A 20 -23.85 -1.79 -31.61
C ALA A 20 -23.79 -0.72 -30.52
N THR A 21 -24.31 0.47 -30.81
CA THR A 21 -24.59 1.48 -29.79
C THR A 21 -25.55 0.86 -28.79
N PHE A 22 -25.10 0.59 -27.57
CA PHE A 22 -25.97 0.18 -26.47
C PHE A 22 -26.86 1.37 -26.09
N LEU A 23 -27.97 1.51 -26.83
CA LEU A 23 -29.15 2.22 -26.36
C LEU A 23 -29.48 1.66 -24.99
N ALA A 24 -29.39 2.49 -23.96
CA ALA A 24 -29.94 2.19 -22.66
C ALA A 24 -31.46 2.10 -22.83
N GLN A 25 -31.96 0.90 -23.11
CA GLN A 25 -33.39 0.63 -23.10
C GLN A 25 -33.89 1.00 -21.70
N ASN A 26 -34.94 1.81 -21.64
CA ASN A 26 -35.67 2.11 -20.41
C ASN A 26 -36.45 0.86 -19.97
N GLY A 27 -35.72 -0.19 -19.57
CA GLY A 27 -36.25 -1.23 -18.72
C GLY A 27 -36.72 -0.55 -17.44
N GLN A 28 -38.03 -0.52 -17.23
CA GLN A 28 -38.61 -0.09 -15.98
C GLN A 28 -38.17 -1.07 -14.89
N ALA A 29 -37.03 -0.77 -14.26
CA ALA A 29 -36.60 -1.44 -13.05
C ALA A 29 -37.64 -1.14 -11.98
N LYS A 30 -38.65 -2.01 -11.86
CA LYS A 30 -39.43 -2.16 -10.64
C LYS A 30 -38.42 -2.19 -9.50
N SER A 31 -38.51 -1.25 -8.58
CA SER A 31 -37.64 -1.21 -7.43
C SER A 31 -37.75 -2.54 -6.71
N GLN A 32 -36.68 -3.35 -6.76
CA GLN A 32 -36.48 -4.35 -5.74
C GLN A 32 -36.40 -3.56 -4.44
N SER A 33 -37.37 -3.78 -3.56
CA SER A 33 -37.29 -3.31 -2.19
C SER A 33 -36.15 -4.07 -1.53
N ASP A 34 -34.96 -3.48 -1.55
CA ASP A 34 -33.80 -3.98 -0.81
C ASP A 34 -34.20 -4.07 0.67
N ASN A 35 -34.60 -5.26 1.09
CA ASN A 35 -34.97 -5.54 2.47
C ASN A 35 -33.67 -5.60 3.28
N PHE A 36 -33.22 -4.43 3.76
CA PHE A 36 -32.04 -4.26 4.60
C PHE A 36 -32.25 -4.88 5.99
N ILE A 37 -32.27 -6.21 6.05
CA ILE A 37 -32.46 -6.98 7.28
C ILE A 37 -31.12 -7.10 8.00
N CYS A 38 -31.09 -6.80 9.30
CA CYS A 38 -29.87 -6.96 10.09
C CYS A 38 -29.50 -8.43 10.28
N PRO A 39 -28.29 -8.87 9.88
CA PRO A 39 -27.91 -10.29 9.96
C PRO A 39 -27.76 -10.81 11.41
N MET A 40 -27.65 -9.93 12.41
CA MET A 40 -27.45 -10.31 13.81
C MET A 40 -28.75 -10.39 14.65
N CYS A 41 -29.83 -9.71 14.24
CA CYS A 41 -31.12 -9.74 14.96
C CYS A 41 -32.36 -9.93 14.07
N ASN A 42 -32.17 -10.05 12.75
CA ASN A 42 -33.21 -10.21 11.75
C ASN A 42 -34.27 -9.08 11.69
N LEU A 43 -33.96 -7.89 12.24
CA LEU A 43 -34.83 -6.71 12.15
C LEU A 43 -34.72 -6.04 10.76
N PRO A 44 -35.84 -5.73 10.08
CA PRO A 44 -35.84 -5.01 8.81
C PRO A 44 -35.61 -3.52 9.01
N MET A 45 -34.72 -2.95 8.19
CA MET A 45 -34.40 -1.51 8.15
C MET A 45 -34.86 -0.90 6.83
N LYS A 46 -35.11 0.42 6.82
CA LYS A 46 -35.63 1.15 5.65
C LYS A 46 -34.55 1.60 4.67
N SER A 47 -33.28 1.53 5.07
CA SER A 47 -32.12 1.88 4.22
C SER A 47 -30.84 1.21 4.72
N LEU A 48 -29.84 1.11 3.83
CA LEU A 48 -28.50 0.66 4.18
C LEU A 48 -27.87 1.52 5.29
N THR A 49 -28.09 2.84 5.28
CA THR A 49 -27.59 3.75 6.32
C THR A 49 -28.20 3.44 7.69
N GLN A 50 -29.50 3.11 7.74
CA GLN A 50 -30.17 2.70 8.98
C GLN A 50 -29.67 1.32 9.45
N LEU A 51 -29.40 0.39 8.52
CA LEU A 51 -28.80 -0.90 8.83
C LEU A 51 -27.39 -0.77 9.40
N ASN A 52 -26.53 0.03 8.78
CA ASN A 52 -25.17 0.27 9.26
C ASN A 52 -25.19 0.89 10.66
N HIS A 53 -25.92 2.01 10.87
CA HIS A 53 -26.08 2.60 12.20
C HIS A 53 -26.64 1.59 13.21
N HIS A 54 -27.61 0.75 12.83
CA HIS A 54 -28.12 -0.28 13.75
C HIS A 54 -27.05 -1.30 14.13
N VAL A 55 -26.21 -1.75 13.19
CA VAL A 55 -25.05 -2.61 13.48
C VAL A 55 -24.06 -1.89 14.41
N ASP A 56 -23.68 -0.67 14.04
CA ASP A 56 -22.65 0.15 14.69
C ASP A 56 -23.06 0.73 16.05
N SER A 57 -24.36 0.68 16.42
CA SER A 57 -24.86 1.24 17.69
C SER A 57 -25.64 0.25 18.57
N ILE A 58 -25.94 -0.97 18.10
CA ILE A 58 -26.67 -1.99 18.88
C ILE A 58 -25.82 -3.26 19.07
N HIS A 59 -24.90 -3.57 18.16
CA HIS A 59 -24.14 -4.82 18.16
C HIS A 59 -22.64 -4.60 18.33
N LEU A 60 -22.10 -3.50 17.77
CA LEU A 60 -20.71 -3.11 17.93
C LEU A 60 -20.62 -1.94 18.93
N ASN A 61 -20.14 -2.18 20.15
CA ASN A 61 -19.82 -1.10 21.10
C ASN A 61 -18.52 -0.39 20.70
N ILE A 62 -18.54 0.35 19.58
CA ILE A 62 -17.45 1.21 19.14
C ILE A 62 -17.54 2.53 19.94
N PRO A 63 -16.52 2.92 20.72
CA PRO A 63 -16.51 4.24 21.35
C PRO A 63 -16.34 5.33 20.29
N THR A 64 -17.42 6.01 19.94
CA THR A 64 -17.40 7.15 19.01
C THR A 64 -16.75 8.36 19.69
N HIS A 65 -15.42 8.45 19.58
CA HIS A 65 -14.68 9.60 20.07
C HIS A 65 -14.97 10.85 19.22
N ASN A 66 -15.46 11.88 19.92
CA ASN A 66 -15.40 13.31 19.57
C ASN A 66 -16.02 13.77 18.25
N GLU A 67 -17.26 14.27 18.33
CA GLU A 67 -17.71 15.49 17.63
C GLU A 67 -18.55 16.32 18.65
N PRO A 68 -18.56 17.67 18.60
CA PRO A 68 -19.32 18.49 19.55
C PRO A 68 -20.84 18.42 19.32
N LEU A 69 -21.64 18.58 20.38
CA LEU A 69 -23.09 18.72 20.25
C LEU A 69 -23.47 20.13 19.78
N ASP A 70 -23.85 20.26 18.50
CA ASP A 70 -24.76 21.34 18.07
C ASP A 70 -26.14 21.08 18.68
N SER A 71 -26.62 22.03 19.49
CA SER A 71 -27.64 21.79 20.51
C SER A 71 -29.09 21.96 20.06
N GLU A 72 -29.46 21.56 18.83
CA GLU A 72 -30.80 21.82 18.30
C GLU A 72 -31.44 20.75 17.39
N ILE A 73 -31.66 19.53 17.93
CA ILE A 73 -32.68 18.56 17.42
C ILE A 73 -33.36 17.76 18.57
N GLY A 74 -33.14 18.15 19.83
CA GLY A 74 -33.49 17.38 21.04
C GLY A 74 -34.92 17.47 21.57
N LYS A 75 -35.94 17.90 20.80
CA LYS A 75 -37.30 18.17 21.32
C LYS A 75 -38.45 17.71 20.41
N SER A 76 -38.64 16.40 20.21
CA SER A 76 -39.91 15.86 19.67
C SER A 76 -40.26 14.39 19.95
N LEU A 77 -39.39 13.56 20.57
CA LEU A 77 -39.68 12.12 20.74
C LEU A 77 -39.83 11.61 22.19
N GLU A 78 -39.91 12.50 23.18
CA GLU A 78 -40.28 12.13 24.56
C GLU A 78 -41.79 12.28 24.84
N ARG A 79 -42.60 11.46 24.16
CA ARG A 79 -43.95 11.08 24.63
C ARG A 79 -44.53 9.90 23.84
N ARG A 80 -44.93 8.84 24.58
CA ARG A 80 -45.68 7.61 24.18
C ARG A 80 -44.88 6.30 23.99
N THR A 81 -44.41 5.71 25.10
CA THR A 81 -44.23 4.25 25.25
C THR A 81 -44.52 3.77 26.68
N THR A 82 -45.59 4.27 27.31
CA THR A 82 -46.18 3.65 28.50
C THR A 82 -47.33 2.72 28.11
N SER A 83 -47.42 1.56 28.78
CA SER A 83 -48.33 0.47 28.43
C SER A 83 -49.76 0.69 28.91
N SER A 84 -50.75 0.42 28.04
CA SER A 84 -52.11 0.07 28.45
C SER A 84 -52.77 -0.86 27.41
N SER A 85 -53.58 -1.79 27.90
CA SER A 85 -54.34 -2.74 27.06
C SER A 85 -55.69 -2.13 26.64
N PRO A 86 -56.31 -2.58 25.52
CA PRO A 86 -57.68 -2.23 25.20
C PRO A 86 -58.67 -2.86 26.21
N PRO A 87 -59.70 -2.13 26.68
CA PRO A 87 -60.74 -2.70 27.53
C PRO A 87 -61.80 -3.47 26.71
N GLY A 88 -62.48 -4.42 27.35
CA GLY A 88 -63.65 -5.08 26.78
C GLY A 88 -64.94 -4.26 26.96
N SER A 89 -65.90 -4.43 26.05
CA SER A 89 -67.26 -3.90 26.17
C SER A 89 -68.21 -4.96 26.75
N THR A 90 -69.13 -4.53 27.61
CA THR A 90 -69.96 -5.43 28.42
C THR A 90 -71.40 -5.52 27.93
N ILE A 91 -71.80 -6.73 27.54
CA ILE A 91 -73.16 -7.34 27.58
C ILE A 91 -74.37 -6.45 27.23
N SER A 92 -75.15 -6.92 26.24
CA SER A 92 -76.62 -6.87 26.32
C SER A 92 -77.22 -8.12 25.66
N ILE A 93 -78.35 -8.59 26.19
CA ILE A 93 -78.95 -9.89 25.87
C ILE A 93 -80.19 -9.69 25.00
N THR A 94 -80.26 -10.39 23.87
CA THR A 94 -81.53 -10.74 23.20
C THR A 94 -81.48 -12.20 22.75
N SER A 95 -82.64 -12.79 22.46
CA SER A 95 -82.89 -14.23 22.48
C SER A 95 -83.13 -14.85 21.10
N SER A 96 -83.18 -16.20 21.10
CA SER A 96 -83.57 -17.09 19.98
C SER A 96 -82.47 -17.41 18.95
N GLY A 97 -82.26 -18.67 18.56
CA GLY A 97 -82.82 -19.89 19.15
C GLY A 97 -82.58 -21.18 18.35
N GLN A 98 -82.66 -22.30 19.06
CA GLN A 98 -82.90 -23.68 18.58
C GLN A 98 -81.87 -24.41 17.70
N LYS A 99 -81.45 -25.58 18.24
CA LYS A 99 -81.24 -26.88 17.54
C LYS A 99 -79.94 -27.03 16.70
N GLN A 100 -79.39 -28.24 16.53
CA GLN A 100 -79.87 -29.58 16.93
C GLN A 100 -78.72 -30.54 17.33
N HIS A 101 -79.04 -31.56 18.15
CA HIS A 101 -78.12 -32.65 18.45
C HIS A 101 -77.99 -33.64 17.28
N LYS A 102 -76.85 -34.34 17.20
CA LYS A 102 -76.84 -35.81 17.15
C LYS A 102 -75.55 -36.40 17.75
N ARG A 103 -75.71 -37.42 18.59
CA ARG A 103 -74.67 -38.33 19.08
C ARG A 103 -74.73 -39.65 18.28
N VAL A 104 -73.72 -40.50 18.54
CA VAL A 104 -73.74 -41.98 18.65
C VAL A 104 -72.70 -42.64 17.74
N ASP A 105 -71.57 -43.03 18.36
CA ASP A 105 -70.99 -44.39 18.49
C ASP A 105 -71.09 -45.35 17.26
N SER A 106 -70.08 -46.17 16.91
CA SER A 106 -69.31 -47.07 17.79
C SER A 106 -68.05 -47.67 17.14
N LYS A 107 -67.07 -48.05 17.99
CA LYS A 107 -66.08 -49.18 17.86
C LYS A 107 -65.19 -49.29 16.58
N GLY A 108 -63.87 -49.41 16.78
CA GLY A 108 -62.90 -49.69 15.68
C GLY A 108 -61.42 -49.74 16.10
N THR A 109 -61.04 -50.80 16.81
CA THR A 109 -59.72 -51.25 17.30
C THR A 109 -58.42 -50.68 16.66
N THR A 110 -57.50 -50.20 17.52
CA THR A 110 -56.03 -50.03 17.34
C THR A 110 -55.45 -49.44 16.04
N SER A 111 -54.88 -48.24 16.12
CA SER A 111 -53.69 -47.86 15.34
C SER A 111 -52.85 -46.84 16.12
N SER A 112 -51.53 -46.98 16.09
CA SER A 112 -50.60 -46.09 16.76
C SER A 112 -50.57 -44.72 16.08
N ARG A 113 -50.85 -43.64 16.83
CA ARG A 113 -50.83 -42.28 16.28
C ARG A 113 -50.03 -41.33 17.15
N SER A 114 -49.00 -40.76 16.53
CA SER A 114 -48.05 -39.81 17.13
C SER A 114 -48.75 -38.64 17.81
N THR A 115 -48.28 -38.25 18.98
CA THR A 115 -48.68 -37.01 19.67
C THR A 115 -48.15 -35.79 18.91
N THR A 116 -48.96 -35.26 18.01
CA THR A 116 -48.68 -34.01 17.29
C THR A 116 -48.72 -32.83 18.26
N ILE A 117 -47.60 -32.56 18.94
CA ILE A 117 -47.43 -31.38 19.80
C ILE A 117 -47.61 -30.14 18.92
N SER A 118 -48.59 -29.30 19.27
CA SER A 118 -48.83 -28.05 18.56
C SER A 118 -47.64 -27.10 18.74
N ARG A 119 -46.91 -26.85 17.65
CA ARG A 119 -45.83 -25.86 17.61
C ARG A 119 -46.38 -24.44 17.73
N GLY A 120 -46.70 -24.02 18.96
CA GLY A 120 -46.77 -22.61 19.31
C GLY A 120 -45.40 -21.93 19.10
N PRO A 121 -45.35 -20.59 19.06
CA PRO A 121 -44.08 -19.89 18.97
C PRO A 121 -43.19 -20.27 20.17
N LEU A 122 -41.93 -20.60 19.89
CA LEU A 122 -40.95 -20.97 20.90
C LEU A 122 -40.86 -19.86 21.96
N ARG A 123 -40.77 -20.23 23.24
CA ARG A 123 -40.63 -19.30 24.37
C ARG A 123 -39.66 -19.88 25.39
N LEU A 124 -38.87 -19.01 26.02
CA LEU A 124 -37.97 -19.40 27.10
C LEU A 124 -38.71 -19.49 28.45
N PRO A 125 -38.39 -20.47 29.31
CA PRO A 125 -38.98 -20.58 30.65
C PRO A 125 -38.44 -19.51 31.61
N THR A 126 -39.22 -18.47 31.85
CA THR A 126 -38.88 -17.35 32.76
C THR A 126 -39.09 -17.65 34.25
N GLY A 127 -39.53 -18.85 34.62
CA GLY A 127 -39.83 -19.21 36.02
C GLY A 127 -38.63 -19.14 36.98
N HIS A 128 -37.41 -19.10 36.44
CA HIS A 128 -36.16 -18.96 37.18
C HIS A 128 -35.73 -17.50 37.43
N PHE A 129 -36.51 -16.50 36.96
CA PHE A 129 -36.18 -15.09 37.09
C PHE A 129 -36.38 -14.57 38.52
N VAL A 130 -35.35 -13.92 39.07
CA VAL A 130 -35.42 -13.22 40.37
C VAL A 130 -36.42 -12.06 40.29
N ARG A 131 -37.45 -12.07 41.13
CA ARG A 131 -38.41 -10.97 41.25
C ARG A 131 -37.70 -9.72 41.79
N PRO A 132 -37.81 -8.54 41.14
CA PRO A 132 -37.19 -7.32 41.64
C PRO A 132 -37.77 -6.91 43.01
N SER A 133 -36.91 -6.50 43.94
CA SER A 133 -37.31 -5.91 45.23
C SER A 133 -36.57 -4.60 45.51
N ASN A 134 -37.14 -3.78 46.40
CA ASN A 134 -36.60 -2.47 46.74
C ASN A 134 -35.17 -2.58 47.29
N GLY A 135 -34.24 -1.84 46.67
CA GLY A 135 -32.85 -1.78 47.10
C GLY A 135 -31.91 -2.82 46.49
N MET A 136 -32.39 -3.74 45.65
CA MET A 136 -31.53 -4.67 44.90
C MET A 136 -30.45 -3.92 44.09
N LYS A 137 -29.24 -4.49 44.07
CA LYS A 137 -28.12 -4.05 43.23
C LYS A 137 -27.96 -4.98 42.02
N CYS A 138 -27.17 -4.55 41.04
CA CYS A 138 -26.74 -5.40 39.94
C CYS A 138 -25.97 -6.65 40.45
N SER A 139 -26.16 -7.79 39.77
CA SER A 139 -25.50 -9.05 40.11
C SER A 139 -24.10 -9.23 39.47
N ASP A 140 -23.49 -8.17 38.90
CA ASP A 140 -22.04 -8.16 38.61
C ASP A 140 -21.30 -7.68 39.87
N PRO A 141 -20.31 -8.43 40.39
CA PRO A 141 -19.61 -8.08 41.64
C PRO A 141 -18.95 -6.70 41.68
N ARG A 142 -18.60 -6.14 40.51
CA ARG A 142 -17.95 -4.82 40.38
C ARG A 142 -18.95 -3.68 40.22
N CYS A 143 -20.23 -3.99 40.02
CA CYS A 143 -21.27 -3.00 39.76
C CYS A 143 -22.03 -2.67 41.06
N HIS A 144 -22.06 -1.38 41.43
CA HIS A 144 -22.75 -0.91 42.63
C HIS A 144 -24.10 -0.22 42.34
N HIS A 145 -24.50 -0.16 41.07
CA HIS A 145 -25.77 0.41 40.64
C HIS A 145 -26.97 -0.31 41.29
N LYS A 146 -27.86 0.48 41.91
CA LYS A 146 -29.19 0.02 42.34
C LYS A 146 -30.08 -0.19 41.11
N ILE A 147 -30.78 -1.32 41.09
CA ILE A 147 -31.74 -1.72 40.06
C ILE A 147 -33.00 -0.84 40.16
N GLY A 148 -33.59 -0.49 39.01
CA GLY A 148 -34.73 0.41 38.91
C GLY A 148 -34.67 1.27 37.64
N LEU A 149 -35.54 2.28 37.53
CA LEU A 149 -35.71 3.05 36.30
C LEU A 149 -34.40 3.64 35.72
N LYS A 150 -33.49 4.15 36.56
CA LYS A 150 -32.27 4.84 36.09
C LYS A 150 -31.26 3.90 35.40
N HIS A 151 -31.09 2.67 35.89
CA HIS A 151 -30.07 1.74 35.38
C HIS A 151 -30.70 0.49 34.72
N GLY A 152 -32.03 0.45 34.59
CA GLY A 152 -32.76 -0.71 34.12
C GLY A 152 -32.91 -1.83 35.15
N THR A 153 -33.75 -2.79 34.78
CA THR A 153 -34.14 -3.97 35.58
C THR A 153 -34.22 -5.15 34.63
N ILE A 154 -33.13 -5.88 34.44
CA ILE A 154 -33.04 -6.97 33.46
C ILE A 154 -32.62 -8.27 34.16
N ASN A 155 -33.45 -9.30 34.06
CA ASN A 155 -33.05 -10.67 34.40
C ASN A 155 -32.27 -11.28 33.23
N CYS A 156 -31.15 -11.93 33.52
CA CYS A 156 -30.42 -12.70 32.49
C CYS A 156 -31.27 -13.88 32.02
N SER A 157 -31.43 -14.01 30.70
CA SER A 157 -32.31 -15.03 30.11
C SER A 157 -31.86 -16.47 30.35
N LYS A 158 -30.58 -16.70 30.68
CA LYS A 158 -29.99 -18.03 30.98
C LYS A 158 -29.95 -18.38 32.47
N CYS A 159 -29.71 -17.41 33.36
CA CYS A 159 -29.47 -17.66 34.80
C CYS A 159 -30.40 -16.91 35.77
N GLY A 160 -31.32 -16.07 35.28
CA GLY A 160 -32.39 -15.44 36.04
C GLY A 160 -31.97 -14.35 37.04
N ARG A 161 -30.67 -14.26 37.37
CA ARG A 161 -30.07 -13.18 38.19
C ARG A 161 -30.32 -11.81 37.56
N ILE A 162 -30.35 -10.78 38.40
CA ILE A 162 -30.83 -9.44 38.06
C ILE A 162 -29.69 -8.43 37.86
N TYR A 163 -29.72 -7.68 36.77
CA TYR A 163 -28.64 -6.80 36.32
C TYR A 163 -29.18 -5.46 35.80
N CYS A 164 -28.30 -4.44 35.76
CA CYS A 164 -28.56 -3.21 35.02
C CYS A 164 -28.42 -3.45 33.51
N SER A 165 -28.88 -2.50 32.69
CA SER A 165 -28.80 -2.54 31.22
C SER A 165 -27.38 -2.81 30.72
N GLU A 166 -26.37 -2.13 31.31
CA GLU A 166 -24.96 -2.25 30.97
C GLU A 166 -24.42 -3.67 31.16
N HIS A 167 -24.88 -4.40 32.18
CA HIS A 167 -24.34 -5.71 32.57
C HIS A 167 -25.19 -6.90 32.08
N CYS A 168 -26.30 -6.65 31.37
CA CYS A 168 -27.13 -7.68 30.75
C CYS A 168 -27.73 -7.22 29.40
N HIS A 169 -26.85 -6.90 28.46
CA HIS A 169 -27.20 -6.56 27.07
C HIS A 169 -26.77 -7.64 26.05
N ILE A 170 -25.92 -8.58 26.44
CA ILE A 170 -25.22 -9.50 25.52
C ILE A 170 -26.23 -10.46 24.88
N PRO A 171 -26.29 -10.57 23.54
CA PRO A 171 -27.19 -11.48 22.86
C PRO A 171 -26.65 -12.91 22.90
N LEU A 172 -27.41 -13.82 23.50
CA LEU A 172 -27.20 -15.27 23.36
C LEU A 172 -28.45 -15.91 22.76
N LYS A 173 -28.25 -16.88 21.88
CA LYS A 173 -29.34 -17.66 21.31
C LYS A 173 -29.59 -18.87 22.19
N LEU A 174 -30.76 -18.93 22.83
CA LEU A 174 -31.09 -19.95 23.83
C LEU A 174 -32.20 -20.88 23.33
N ASN A 175 -32.07 -22.19 23.52
CA ASN A 175 -33.15 -23.15 23.28
C ASN A 175 -34.17 -23.17 24.45
N ALA A 176 -35.19 -24.03 24.37
CA ALA A 176 -36.21 -24.15 25.41
C ALA A 176 -35.67 -24.59 26.78
N ASN A 177 -34.50 -25.24 26.83
CA ASN A 177 -33.81 -25.68 28.05
C ASN A 177 -32.90 -24.60 28.65
N LEU A 178 -32.81 -23.41 28.03
CA LEU A 178 -31.85 -22.33 28.34
C LEU A 178 -30.38 -22.65 28.01
N GLU A 179 -30.15 -23.67 27.17
CA GLU A 179 -28.84 -23.99 26.62
C GLU A 179 -28.53 -23.04 25.45
N VAL A 180 -27.27 -22.63 25.32
CA VAL A 180 -26.83 -21.79 24.20
C VAL A 180 -26.68 -22.66 22.95
N VAL A 181 -27.20 -22.19 21.81
CA VAL A 181 -27.21 -22.92 20.53
C VAL A 181 -26.60 -22.11 19.39
N ASP A 182 -26.16 -22.81 18.35
CA ASP A 182 -25.52 -22.22 17.17
C ASP A 182 -26.36 -21.11 16.52
N SER A 183 -25.69 -20.03 16.10
CA SER A 183 -26.31 -18.85 15.50
C SER A 183 -27.12 -19.18 14.23
N ASN A 184 -26.73 -20.23 13.48
CA ASN A 184 -27.37 -20.74 12.28
C ASN A 184 -28.48 -21.78 12.54
N SER A 185 -28.57 -22.34 13.75
CA SER A 185 -29.62 -23.32 14.09
C SER A 185 -31.02 -22.74 13.86
N LEU A 186 -31.98 -23.51 13.37
CA LEU A 186 -33.38 -23.06 13.31
C LEU A 186 -34.08 -23.13 14.68
N GLU A 187 -33.38 -23.63 15.70
CA GLU A 187 -33.85 -23.73 17.07
C GLU A 187 -33.28 -22.59 17.94
N GLY A 188 -34.06 -22.14 18.91
CA GLY A 188 -33.65 -21.13 19.90
C GLY A 188 -33.89 -19.67 19.53
N ILE A 189 -33.76 -18.79 20.53
CA ILE A 189 -34.20 -17.38 20.49
C ILE A 189 -33.08 -16.47 21.00
N TRP A 190 -32.75 -15.43 20.23
CA TRP A 190 -31.82 -14.38 20.63
C TRP A 190 -32.35 -13.57 21.82
N SER A 191 -31.65 -13.65 22.94
CA SER A 191 -32.13 -13.21 24.26
C SER A 191 -31.00 -12.58 25.08
N LYS A 192 -31.33 -11.55 25.87
CA LYS A 192 -30.33 -10.78 26.64
C LYS A 192 -29.80 -11.58 27.83
N CYS A 193 -28.48 -11.66 27.93
CA CYS A 193 -27.77 -12.36 29.00
C CYS A 193 -26.66 -11.49 29.61
N CYS A 194 -26.16 -11.92 30.77
CA CYS A 194 -25.03 -11.28 31.46
C CYS A 194 -23.69 -11.85 31.00
N LEU A 195 -22.60 -11.12 31.27
CA LEU A 195 -21.25 -11.49 30.87
C LEU A 195 -20.81 -12.85 31.44
N GLN A 196 -21.21 -13.20 32.66
CA GLN A 196 -20.89 -14.52 33.22
C GLN A 196 -21.46 -15.64 32.35
N CYS A 197 -22.72 -15.55 31.90
CA CYS A 197 -23.32 -16.54 31.02
C CYS A 197 -22.78 -16.57 29.58
N LEU A 198 -22.00 -15.56 29.18
CA LEU A 198 -21.19 -15.60 27.95
C LEU A 198 -19.88 -16.36 28.20
N ASN A 199 -19.22 -16.10 29.33
CA ASN A 199 -17.97 -16.74 29.73
C ASN A 199 -18.15 -18.22 30.11
N ASP A 200 -19.28 -18.58 30.71
CA ASP A 200 -19.71 -19.95 31.04
C ASP A 200 -20.16 -20.76 29.78
N TYR A 201 -19.87 -20.30 28.57
CA TYR A 201 -20.20 -21.01 27.32
C TYR A 201 -18.93 -21.52 26.63
N ASP A 202 -18.59 -22.77 26.93
CA ASP A 202 -17.43 -23.49 26.40
C ASP A 202 -17.41 -23.57 24.85
N GLY A 203 -18.54 -23.31 24.19
CA GLY A 203 -18.62 -23.19 22.73
C GLY A 203 -17.81 -22.02 22.16
N TRP A 204 -17.40 -21.01 22.96
CA TRP A 204 -16.40 -20.03 22.54
C TRP A 204 -14.97 -20.56 22.57
N SER A 205 -14.64 -21.48 23.49
CA SER A 205 -13.35 -22.18 23.49
C SER A 205 -13.20 -23.10 22.26
N GLY A 206 -14.33 -23.47 21.65
CA GLY A 206 -14.43 -24.27 20.42
C GLY A 206 -14.11 -23.55 19.10
N VAL A 207 -13.18 -22.58 19.08
CA VAL A 207 -12.75 -21.87 17.84
C VAL A 207 -12.27 -22.84 16.74
N ILE A 208 -11.88 -24.07 17.11
CA ILE A 208 -11.59 -25.17 16.18
C ILE A 208 -12.43 -26.39 16.60
N GLY A 209 -13.74 -26.38 16.32
CA GLY A 209 -14.66 -27.44 16.76
C GLY A 209 -16.01 -27.47 16.02
N ASN A 210 -16.02 -27.93 14.76
CA ASN A 210 -17.20 -28.31 13.96
C ASN A 210 -18.30 -27.26 13.68
N VAL A 211 -18.20 -26.02 14.17
CA VAL A 211 -18.98 -24.89 13.60
C VAL A 211 -18.32 -24.45 12.27
N PRO A 212 -19.02 -24.42 11.13
CA PRO A 212 -18.43 -24.00 9.87
C PRO A 212 -18.06 -22.51 9.89
N LEU A 213 -16.78 -22.19 9.69
CA LEU A 213 -16.33 -20.82 9.43
C LEU A 213 -16.85 -20.38 8.05
N VAL A 214 -17.94 -19.62 8.01
CA VAL A 214 -18.54 -19.12 6.76
C VAL A 214 -17.75 -17.91 6.25
N ASP A 215 -16.57 -18.15 5.67
CA ASP A 215 -15.81 -17.08 5.02
C ASP A 215 -16.58 -16.52 3.80
N LYS A 216 -16.89 -15.22 3.88
CA LYS A 216 -17.50 -14.44 2.78
C LYS A 216 -16.56 -13.42 2.16
N THR A 217 -15.28 -13.42 2.52
CA THR A 217 -14.27 -12.50 1.99
C THR A 217 -14.21 -12.56 0.46
N ASN A 218 -14.21 -13.75 -0.11
CA ASN A 218 -14.20 -13.93 -1.58
C ASN A 218 -15.46 -13.41 -2.27
N ASP A 219 -16.65 -13.57 -1.66
CA ASP A 219 -17.90 -13.04 -2.21
C ASP A 219 -17.92 -11.50 -2.15
N PHE A 220 -17.50 -10.91 -1.03
CA PHE A 220 -17.38 -9.45 -0.91
C PHE A 220 -16.30 -8.86 -1.83
N ILE A 221 -15.17 -9.55 -2.02
CA ILE A 221 -14.15 -9.16 -3.02
C ILE A 221 -14.74 -9.18 -4.42
N ARG A 222 -15.47 -10.25 -4.79
CA ARG A 222 -16.13 -10.40 -6.10
C ARG A 222 -17.11 -9.25 -6.36
N MET A 223 -18.00 -8.97 -5.41
CA MET A 223 -19.00 -7.89 -5.51
C MET A 223 -18.37 -6.49 -5.52
N ARG A 224 -17.28 -6.28 -4.77
CA ARG A 224 -16.54 -5.02 -4.74
C ARG A 224 -15.75 -4.79 -6.04
N LYS A 225 -15.15 -5.85 -6.59
CA LYS A 225 -14.30 -5.81 -7.79
C LYS A 225 -15.04 -5.20 -8.97
N THR A 226 -16.24 -5.69 -9.31
CA THR A 226 -17.03 -5.15 -10.43
C THR A 226 -17.33 -3.65 -10.27
N LYS A 227 -17.63 -3.17 -9.05
CA LYS A 227 -17.86 -1.74 -8.77
C LYS A 227 -16.58 -0.91 -8.90
N ILE A 228 -15.43 -1.44 -8.45
CA ILE A 228 -14.13 -0.79 -8.59
C ILE A 228 -13.69 -0.72 -10.06
N GLU A 229 -13.89 -1.77 -10.84
CA GLU A 229 -13.52 -1.82 -12.27
C GLU A 229 -14.33 -0.79 -13.08
N ASP A 230 -15.63 -0.71 -12.83
CA ASP A 230 -16.56 0.27 -13.43
C ASP A 230 -16.22 1.73 -13.04
N GLU A 231 -15.90 2.00 -11.77
CA GLU A 231 -15.43 3.34 -11.37
C GLU A 231 -14.02 3.66 -11.91
N SER A 232 -13.11 2.67 -11.98
CA SER A 232 -11.77 2.83 -12.55
C SER A 232 -11.84 3.18 -14.04
N LEU A 233 -12.70 2.51 -14.81
CA LEU A 233 -12.92 2.81 -16.22
C LEU A 233 -13.46 4.25 -16.42
N ARG A 234 -14.42 4.68 -15.60
CA ARG A 234 -14.88 6.09 -15.61
C ARG A 234 -13.76 7.06 -15.28
N ASN A 235 -12.94 6.79 -14.26
CA ASN A 235 -11.82 7.65 -13.87
C ASN A 235 -10.79 7.76 -15.00
N LEU A 236 -10.47 6.66 -15.69
CA LEU A 236 -9.57 6.64 -16.85
C LEU A 236 -10.07 7.52 -18.00
N VAL A 237 -11.38 7.56 -18.27
CA VAL A 237 -11.97 8.47 -19.28
C VAL A 237 -11.81 9.94 -18.87
N LEU A 238 -11.97 10.27 -17.59
CA LEU A 238 -11.76 11.63 -17.08
C LEU A 238 -10.27 12.03 -17.09
N GLU A 239 -9.37 11.11 -16.73
CA GLU A 239 -7.91 11.27 -16.82
C GLU A 239 -7.48 11.55 -18.26
N LYS A 240 -7.94 10.73 -19.23
CA LYS A 240 -7.71 10.93 -20.67
C LYS A 240 -8.27 12.24 -21.21
N ARG A 241 -9.31 12.81 -20.59
CA ARG A 241 -9.79 14.18 -20.93
C ARG A 241 -8.85 15.25 -20.36
N VAL A 242 -8.29 15.10 -19.16
CA VAL A 242 -7.28 16.06 -18.65
C VAL A 242 -5.96 15.97 -19.43
N GLU A 243 -5.53 14.77 -19.84
CA GLU A 243 -4.40 14.60 -20.78
C GLU A 243 -4.61 15.38 -22.09
N LYS A 244 -5.82 15.34 -22.68
CA LYS A 244 -6.13 16.15 -23.86
C LYS A 244 -5.95 17.65 -23.62
N VAL A 245 -6.25 18.16 -22.42
CA VAL A 245 -6.00 19.58 -22.09
C VAL A 245 -4.50 19.88 -22.11
N PHE A 246 -3.68 19.01 -21.51
CA PHE A 246 -2.22 19.14 -21.54
C PHE A 246 -1.67 19.10 -22.97
N SER A 247 -2.08 18.11 -23.78
CA SER A 247 -1.66 18.02 -25.19
C SER A 247 -2.11 19.22 -26.03
N TRP A 248 -3.30 19.77 -25.76
CA TRP A 248 -3.77 20.98 -26.44
C TRP A 248 -2.92 22.21 -26.09
N ILE A 249 -2.62 22.42 -24.80
CA ILE A 249 -1.72 23.49 -24.34
C ILE A 249 -0.38 23.42 -25.07
N VAL A 250 0.29 22.26 -25.04
CA VAL A 250 1.61 22.06 -25.65
C VAL A 250 1.55 22.27 -27.17
N ASN A 251 0.63 21.59 -27.86
CA ASN A 251 0.57 21.64 -29.32
C ASN A 251 0.20 23.04 -29.84
N THR A 252 -0.79 23.71 -29.25
CA THR A 252 -1.19 25.06 -29.69
C THR A 252 -0.14 26.11 -29.33
N PHE A 253 0.50 26.02 -28.16
CA PHE A 253 1.60 26.94 -27.82
C PHE A 253 2.81 26.73 -28.73
N ASN A 254 3.25 25.49 -28.98
CA ASN A 254 4.37 25.22 -29.89
C ASN A 254 4.06 25.59 -31.36
N SER A 255 2.79 25.61 -31.78
CA SER A 255 2.40 26.04 -33.13
C SER A 255 2.36 27.57 -33.31
N SER A 256 1.98 28.32 -32.26
CA SER A 256 1.55 29.73 -32.38
C SER A 256 2.23 30.71 -31.41
N GLY A 257 3.02 30.21 -30.45
CA GLY A 257 3.67 30.97 -29.38
C GLY A 257 2.73 31.56 -28.31
N LYS A 258 1.42 31.31 -28.43
CA LYS A 258 0.32 31.78 -27.56
C LYS A 258 -1.00 31.12 -28.01
N PHE A 259 -2.05 31.25 -27.20
CA PHE A 259 -3.43 30.99 -27.59
C PHE A 259 -4.39 32.00 -26.92
N SER A 260 -5.63 32.05 -27.41
CA SER A 260 -6.70 32.93 -26.89
C SER A 260 -7.78 32.18 -26.12
N GLU A 261 -8.53 32.92 -25.31
CA GLU A 261 -9.74 32.45 -24.61
C GLU A 261 -10.79 31.88 -25.58
N THR A 262 -10.84 32.39 -26.82
CA THR A 262 -11.75 31.88 -27.86
C THR A 262 -11.36 30.48 -28.32
N GLU A 263 -10.06 30.24 -28.56
CA GLU A 263 -9.55 28.92 -28.94
C GLU A 263 -9.72 27.91 -27.80
N LEU A 264 -9.45 28.33 -26.55
CA LEU A 264 -9.71 27.53 -25.36
C LEU A 264 -11.18 27.11 -25.26
N ARG A 265 -12.13 28.01 -25.51
CA ARG A 265 -13.58 27.70 -25.47
C ARG A 265 -14.02 26.76 -26.59
N VAL A 266 -13.46 26.91 -27.79
CA VAL A 266 -13.72 25.99 -28.92
C VAL A 266 -13.21 24.58 -28.59
N PHE A 267 -12.11 24.46 -27.86
CA PHE A 267 -11.59 23.20 -27.34
C PHE A 267 -12.40 22.65 -26.14
N GLU A 268 -12.78 23.48 -25.16
CA GLU A 268 -13.63 23.09 -24.01
C GLU A 268 -14.93 22.41 -24.45
N ALA A 269 -15.55 22.91 -25.53
CA ALA A 269 -16.79 22.38 -26.10
C ALA A 269 -16.64 21.00 -26.79
N GLN A 270 -15.42 20.58 -27.11
CA GLN A 270 -15.11 19.29 -27.74
C GLN A 270 -14.57 18.25 -26.75
N LEU A 271 -14.37 18.63 -25.49
CA LEU A 271 -13.66 17.82 -24.51
C LEU A 271 -14.53 16.71 -23.87
N ALA A 272 -15.82 17.00 -23.71
CA ALA A 272 -16.81 16.11 -23.11
C ALA A 272 -18.20 16.41 -23.68
N ASP A 273 -19.06 15.40 -23.76
CA ASP A 273 -20.48 15.55 -24.06
C ASP A 273 -21.17 16.26 -22.89
N TRP A 274 -21.67 17.47 -23.11
CA TRP A 274 -22.29 18.27 -22.03
C TRP A 274 -23.73 17.82 -21.78
N GLN A 275 -24.07 17.61 -20.51
CA GLN A 275 -25.42 17.22 -20.09
C GLN A 275 -26.44 18.32 -20.46
N ASP A 276 -27.62 17.92 -20.94
CA ASP A 276 -28.67 18.88 -21.30
C ASP A 276 -29.14 19.70 -20.07
N GLY A 277 -29.31 21.01 -20.29
CA GLY A 277 -29.71 21.97 -19.27
C GLY A 277 -31.10 21.73 -18.68
N HIS A 278 -32.02 21.08 -19.41
CA HIS A 278 -33.38 20.81 -18.94
C HIS A 278 -33.47 19.49 -18.16
N SER A 279 -32.57 18.54 -18.42
CA SER A 279 -32.53 17.22 -17.77
C SER A 279 -32.23 17.21 -16.25
N VAL A 280 -31.86 18.36 -15.65
CA VAL A 280 -31.37 18.43 -14.26
C VAL A 280 -32.14 19.45 -13.41
N SER A 281 -32.83 18.99 -12.36
CA SER A 281 -33.57 19.82 -11.39
C SER A 281 -32.73 20.31 -10.22
N GLU A 282 -31.74 19.55 -9.76
CA GLU A 282 -30.90 19.84 -8.59
C GLU A 282 -29.42 19.48 -8.83
N CYS A 283 -28.51 20.09 -8.05
CA CYS A 283 -27.08 19.80 -8.16
C CYS A 283 -26.73 18.41 -7.60
N PRO A 284 -26.14 17.48 -8.38
CA PRO A 284 -25.86 16.09 -7.98
C PRO A 284 -24.69 15.93 -6.99
N ILE A 285 -24.27 17.02 -6.33
CA ILE A 285 -23.19 17.06 -5.34
C ILE A 285 -23.67 17.60 -3.99
N CYS A 286 -24.64 18.52 -3.99
CA CYS A 286 -25.12 19.20 -2.79
C CYS A 286 -26.66 19.27 -2.68
N HIS A 287 -27.38 18.66 -3.62
CA HIS A 287 -28.84 18.57 -3.69
C HIS A 287 -29.58 19.92 -3.62
N THR A 288 -28.87 21.02 -3.88
CA THR A 288 -29.48 22.35 -4.02
C THR A 288 -30.25 22.40 -5.33
N ALA A 289 -31.56 22.62 -5.25
CA ALA A 289 -32.42 22.82 -6.41
C ALA A 289 -31.96 24.01 -7.27
N PHE A 290 -32.02 23.84 -8.58
CA PHE A 290 -31.72 24.91 -9.53
C PHE A 290 -32.92 25.87 -9.68
N GLY A 291 -32.62 27.15 -9.88
CA GLY A 291 -33.62 28.21 -10.03
C GLY A 291 -32.95 29.55 -10.29
N PHE A 292 -33.71 30.64 -10.22
CA PHE A 292 -33.23 31.99 -10.56
C PHE A 292 -31.92 32.40 -9.87
N PHE A 293 -31.76 32.04 -8.59
CA PHE A 293 -30.58 32.40 -7.79
C PHE A 293 -29.42 31.39 -7.88
N ILE A 294 -29.69 30.14 -8.25
CA ILE A 294 -28.68 29.06 -8.29
C ILE A 294 -28.41 28.68 -9.74
N ARG A 295 -27.35 29.28 -10.30
CA ARG A 295 -26.95 29.06 -11.71
C ARG A 295 -26.36 27.65 -11.92
N LYS A 296 -26.69 27.08 -13.07
CA LYS A 296 -26.14 25.82 -13.62
C LYS A 296 -24.77 26.05 -14.25
N HIS A 297 -23.84 25.13 -14.04
CA HIS A 297 -22.49 25.15 -14.63
C HIS A 297 -22.06 23.75 -15.06
N HIS A 298 -21.72 23.59 -16.34
CA HIS A 298 -21.09 22.37 -16.86
C HIS A 298 -19.62 22.26 -16.41
N CYS A 299 -19.26 21.09 -15.90
CA CYS A 299 -17.87 20.66 -15.76
C CYS A 299 -17.35 20.17 -17.12
N ARG A 300 -16.25 20.73 -17.61
CA ARG A 300 -15.71 20.38 -18.94
C ARG A 300 -15.02 19.01 -18.99
N ILE A 301 -14.71 18.44 -17.82
CA ILE A 301 -14.02 17.14 -17.72
C ILE A 301 -15.02 15.98 -17.73
N CYS A 302 -16.15 16.06 -17.02
CA CYS A 302 -17.19 15.01 -17.08
C CYS A 302 -18.32 15.30 -18.06
N GLY A 303 -18.80 16.55 -18.14
CA GLY A 303 -20.02 16.95 -18.85
C GLY A 303 -21.18 17.33 -17.90
N ASP A 304 -21.12 16.90 -16.63
CA ASP A 304 -22.19 17.07 -15.63
C ASP A 304 -22.50 18.54 -15.31
N ILE A 305 -23.77 18.82 -14.99
CA ILE A 305 -24.23 20.11 -14.47
C ILE A 305 -24.13 20.16 -12.95
N VAL A 306 -23.48 21.20 -12.43
CA VAL A 306 -23.33 21.48 -10.98
C VAL A 306 -23.69 22.94 -10.65
N CYS A 307 -23.85 23.28 -9.38
CA CYS A 307 -24.20 24.63 -8.94
C CYS A 307 -23.02 25.62 -8.90
N GLY A 308 -23.32 26.87 -9.24
CA GLY A 308 -22.40 28.01 -9.08
C GLY A 308 -22.35 28.65 -7.68
N ASP A 309 -22.98 28.09 -6.63
CA ASP A 309 -22.84 28.63 -5.27
C ASP A 309 -21.41 28.38 -4.76
N LEU A 310 -20.65 29.47 -4.65
CA LEU A 310 -19.27 29.48 -4.15
C LEU A 310 -19.17 28.90 -2.73
N ARG A 311 -20.19 29.08 -1.89
CA ARG A 311 -20.23 28.55 -0.50
C ARG A 311 -20.39 27.03 -0.46
N LYS A 312 -20.79 26.39 -1.56
CA LYS A 312 -20.91 24.93 -1.69
C LYS A 312 -19.74 24.30 -2.46
N GLY A 313 -18.87 25.09 -3.09
CA GLY A 313 -17.63 24.63 -3.74
C GLY A 313 -17.81 23.57 -4.85
N CYS A 314 -19.03 23.36 -5.37
CA CYS A 314 -19.35 22.25 -6.27
C CYS A 314 -18.76 22.40 -7.67
N SER A 315 -18.46 23.63 -8.10
CA SER A 315 -17.68 23.95 -9.30
C SER A 315 -16.57 24.96 -8.96
N MET A 316 -15.45 24.86 -9.65
CA MET A 316 -14.35 25.82 -9.58
C MET A 316 -13.68 25.95 -10.95
N VAL A 317 -12.97 27.05 -11.19
CA VAL A 317 -12.07 27.18 -12.34
C VAL A 317 -10.69 26.71 -11.89
N VAL A 318 -10.07 25.80 -12.65
CA VAL A 318 -8.72 25.30 -12.41
C VAL A 318 -7.78 25.96 -13.44
N PRO A 319 -6.82 26.80 -13.02
CA PRO A 319 -5.85 27.42 -13.91
C PRO A 319 -5.10 26.41 -14.78
N LEU A 320 -4.87 26.74 -16.05
CA LEU A 320 -4.18 25.86 -16.99
C LEU A 320 -2.74 25.55 -16.54
N GLY A 321 -2.06 26.47 -15.86
CA GLY A 321 -0.75 26.23 -15.26
C GLY A 321 -0.76 25.05 -14.27
N ILE A 322 -1.78 24.94 -13.42
CA ILE A 322 -1.91 23.80 -12.48
C ILE A 322 -2.21 22.49 -13.22
N ILE A 323 -2.93 22.55 -14.35
CA ILE A 323 -3.15 21.36 -15.20
C ILE A 323 -1.83 20.95 -15.87
N PHE A 324 -1.02 21.91 -16.29
CA PHE A 324 0.30 21.70 -16.88
C PHE A 324 1.28 21.08 -15.87
N ASP A 325 1.43 21.69 -14.70
CA ASP A 325 2.35 21.24 -13.64
C ASP A 325 2.03 19.83 -13.10
N LEU A 326 0.77 19.40 -13.18
CA LEU A 326 0.32 18.05 -12.78
C LEU A 326 0.41 17.00 -13.89
N MET A 327 0.58 17.41 -15.16
CA MET A 327 0.64 16.50 -16.31
C MET A 327 1.99 16.53 -17.05
N LYS A 328 2.89 17.47 -16.75
CA LYS A 328 4.24 17.48 -17.32
C LYS A 328 5.01 16.19 -16.93
N PRO A 329 5.72 15.55 -17.87
CA PRO A 329 6.60 14.42 -17.56
C PRO A 329 7.70 14.77 -16.55
N ASP A 330 8.18 13.75 -15.84
CA ASP A 330 9.33 13.87 -14.91
C ASP A 330 10.54 14.50 -15.62
N GLU A 331 11.15 15.50 -14.98
CA GLU A 331 12.31 16.23 -15.49
C GLU A 331 13.47 15.29 -15.84
N ASN A 332 13.62 14.17 -15.11
CA ASN A 332 14.63 13.14 -15.38
C ASN A 332 14.42 12.36 -16.70
N LEU A 333 13.31 12.57 -17.41
CA LEU A 333 12.97 11.95 -18.69
C LEU A 333 12.94 12.94 -19.88
N ASN A 334 13.04 14.24 -19.62
CA ASN A 334 12.94 15.28 -20.65
C ASN A 334 14.28 15.52 -21.34
N SER A 335 14.24 15.97 -22.61
CA SER A 335 15.43 16.51 -23.27
C SER A 335 15.60 18.00 -22.95
N LYS A 336 16.84 18.51 -22.97
CA LYS A 336 17.11 19.94 -22.70
C LYS A 336 16.30 20.91 -23.56
N ASN A 337 15.99 20.53 -24.80
CA ASN A 337 15.16 21.35 -25.69
C ASN A 337 13.69 21.39 -25.20
N GLN A 338 13.19 20.26 -24.72
CA GLN A 338 11.83 20.09 -24.19
C GLN A 338 11.64 20.80 -22.83
N GLU A 339 12.68 20.83 -21.98
CA GLU A 339 12.71 21.65 -20.77
C GLU A 339 12.52 23.15 -21.12
N ILE A 340 13.30 23.66 -22.09
CA ILE A 340 13.23 25.05 -22.58
C ILE A 340 11.88 25.38 -23.26
N GLU A 341 11.19 24.39 -23.84
CA GLU A 341 9.81 24.57 -24.32
C GLU A 341 8.81 24.67 -23.17
N TYR A 342 8.92 23.79 -22.17
CA TYR A 342 8.04 23.77 -21.01
C TYR A 342 8.19 25.03 -20.13
N GLU A 343 9.40 25.56 -19.96
CA GLU A 343 9.63 26.86 -19.26
C GLU A 343 8.86 28.02 -19.92
N LYS A 344 8.84 28.08 -21.26
CA LYS A 344 8.12 29.12 -22.01
C LYS A 344 6.60 28.98 -21.86
N ILE A 345 6.10 27.75 -21.88
CA ILE A 345 4.69 27.45 -21.62
C ILE A 345 4.33 27.85 -20.18
N GLU A 346 5.11 27.44 -19.18
CA GLU A 346 4.89 27.82 -17.79
C GLU A 346 4.86 29.35 -17.61
N HIS A 347 5.79 30.08 -18.24
CA HIS A 347 5.82 31.55 -18.17
C HIS A 347 4.55 32.19 -18.78
N PHE A 348 4.09 31.69 -19.93
CA PHE A 348 2.85 32.13 -20.55
C PHE A 348 1.61 31.86 -19.67
N LEU A 349 1.48 30.63 -19.16
CA LEU A 349 0.36 30.21 -18.30
C LEU A 349 0.33 30.90 -16.93
N LYS A 350 1.48 31.37 -16.43
CA LYS A 350 1.57 32.15 -15.18
C LYS A 350 1.20 33.62 -15.38
N LYS A 351 1.30 34.14 -16.61
CA LYS A 351 0.94 35.52 -16.97
C LYS A 351 -0.55 35.64 -17.30
N ASP A 352 -1.03 34.84 -18.25
CA ASP A 352 -2.39 34.95 -18.77
C ASP A 352 -3.27 33.88 -18.10
N MET A 353 -4.18 34.31 -17.21
CA MET A 353 -4.90 33.48 -16.22
C MET A 353 -6.01 32.57 -16.81
N PHE A 354 -5.71 31.82 -17.87
CA PHE A 354 -6.61 30.83 -18.45
C PHE A 354 -6.92 29.70 -17.46
N GLY A 355 -8.13 29.14 -17.51
CA GLY A 355 -8.51 28.00 -16.68
C GLY A 355 -9.82 27.34 -17.08
N VAL A 356 -9.91 26.03 -16.81
CA VAL A 356 -11.04 25.17 -17.19
C VAL A 356 -11.97 24.95 -16.00
N ARG A 357 -13.30 24.96 -16.21
CA ARG A 357 -14.26 24.71 -15.11
C ARG A 357 -14.41 23.22 -14.79
N VAL A 358 -14.12 22.85 -13.55
CA VAL A 358 -14.12 21.48 -13.02
C VAL A 358 -15.07 21.36 -11.83
N CYS A 359 -15.81 20.25 -11.71
CA CYS A 359 -16.61 19.95 -10.52
C CYS A 359 -15.77 19.33 -9.39
N SER A 360 -16.23 19.45 -8.14
CA SER A 360 -15.50 18.91 -6.98
C SER A 360 -15.33 17.38 -7.02
N ASN A 361 -16.21 16.65 -7.70
CA ASN A 361 -16.05 15.21 -7.93
C ASN A 361 -14.90 14.89 -8.92
N CYS A 362 -14.77 15.64 -10.03
CA CYS A 362 -13.61 15.50 -10.92
C CYS A 362 -12.30 15.93 -10.24
N LYS A 363 -12.32 16.98 -9.39
CA LYS A 363 -11.18 17.32 -8.54
C LYS A 363 -10.75 16.13 -7.67
N ARG A 364 -11.70 15.53 -6.93
CA ARG A 364 -11.40 14.41 -6.02
C ARG A 364 -10.95 13.14 -6.75
N ARG A 365 -11.53 12.81 -7.91
CA ARG A 365 -11.23 11.57 -8.67
C ARG A 365 -9.95 11.66 -9.49
N VAL A 366 -9.71 12.77 -10.20
CA VAL A 366 -8.58 12.92 -11.12
C VAL A 366 -7.43 13.69 -10.48
N PHE A 367 -7.70 14.92 -10.05
CA PHE A 367 -6.63 15.85 -9.64
C PHE A 367 -6.00 15.45 -8.31
N ASN A 368 -6.79 15.07 -7.29
CA ASN A 368 -6.23 14.60 -6.02
C ASN A 368 -5.39 13.31 -6.18
N LYS A 369 -5.81 12.38 -7.06
CA LYS A 369 -5.03 11.19 -7.42
C LYS A 369 -3.70 11.60 -8.04
N LYS A 370 -3.72 12.51 -9.03
CA LYS A 370 -2.51 12.95 -9.73
C LYS A 370 -1.54 13.74 -8.84
N VAL A 371 -2.06 14.59 -7.96
CA VAL A 371 -1.29 15.25 -6.89
C VAL A 371 -0.59 14.21 -6.02
N PHE A 372 -1.32 13.20 -5.51
CA PHE A 372 -0.74 12.14 -4.69
C PHE A 372 0.33 11.32 -5.44
N GLU A 373 0.14 11.02 -6.73
CA GLU A 373 1.16 10.37 -7.56
C GLU A 373 2.43 11.23 -7.69
N VAL A 374 2.27 12.52 -7.96
CA VAL A 374 3.39 13.48 -8.10
C VAL A 374 4.12 13.66 -6.77
N ASP A 375 3.41 13.81 -5.65
CA ASP A 375 4.03 13.98 -4.33
C ASP A 375 4.66 12.68 -3.83
N LYS A 376 4.09 11.52 -4.18
CA LYS A 376 4.73 10.22 -3.98
C LYS A 376 6.05 10.12 -4.77
N LEU A 377 6.07 10.49 -6.06
CA LEU A 377 7.28 10.46 -6.88
C LEU A 377 8.35 11.43 -6.34
N LYS A 378 7.96 12.66 -5.97
CA LYS A 378 8.85 13.63 -5.28
C LYS A 378 9.42 13.05 -3.98
N SER A 379 8.63 12.33 -3.19
CA SER A 379 9.08 11.67 -1.97
C SER A 379 10.02 10.49 -2.25
N GLU A 380 9.70 9.65 -3.24
CA GLU A 380 10.54 8.52 -3.65
C GLU A 380 11.88 8.97 -4.25
N ASN A 381 11.90 10.13 -4.91
CA ASN A 381 13.09 10.77 -5.49
C ASN A 381 13.69 11.88 -4.60
N GLY A 382 13.16 12.12 -3.40
CA GLY A 382 13.67 13.15 -2.48
C GLY A 382 15.07 12.82 -1.96
N ASP A 383 15.86 13.83 -1.60
CA ASP A 383 17.27 13.61 -1.23
C ASP A 383 17.42 12.71 0.01
N PHE A 384 16.52 12.80 0.99
CA PHE A 384 16.46 11.87 2.12
C PHE A 384 16.27 10.42 1.65
N MET A 385 15.35 10.20 0.71
CA MET A 385 15.04 8.86 0.21
C MET A 385 16.17 8.32 -0.69
N ARG A 386 16.82 9.17 -1.49
CA ARG A 386 18.05 8.81 -2.21
C ARG A 386 19.17 8.43 -1.22
N SER A 387 19.39 9.21 -0.16
CA SER A 387 20.36 8.91 0.89
C SER A 387 20.04 7.61 1.64
N TYR A 388 18.78 7.39 2.04
CA TYR A 388 18.34 6.16 2.71
C TYR A 388 18.46 4.92 1.81
N LYS A 389 18.09 5.02 0.53
CA LYS A 389 18.27 3.95 -0.47
C LYS A 389 19.76 3.60 -0.65
N MET A 390 20.62 4.60 -0.77
CA MET A 390 22.08 4.43 -0.89
C MET A 390 22.67 3.76 0.37
N TRP A 391 22.31 4.26 1.56
CA TRP A 391 22.67 3.68 2.86
C TRP A 391 22.29 2.20 2.96
N LYS A 392 21.03 1.88 2.65
CA LYS A 392 20.49 0.51 2.74
C LYS A 392 21.13 -0.44 1.72
N MET A 393 21.51 0.06 0.55
CA MET A 393 22.24 -0.71 -0.46
C MET A 393 23.66 -1.05 0.01
N ILE A 394 24.42 -0.05 0.48
CA ILE A 394 25.82 -0.24 0.90
C ILE A 394 25.90 -1.09 2.17
N SER A 395 25.07 -0.81 3.18
CA SER A 395 25.05 -1.59 4.43
C SER A 395 24.66 -3.06 4.18
N LYS A 396 23.68 -3.33 3.30
CA LYS A 396 23.36 -4.71 2.91
C LYS A 396 24.52 -5.39 2.19
N LYS A 397 25.24 -4.68 1.29
CA LYS A 397 26.42 -5.24 0.60
C LYS A 397 27.52 -5.60 1.60
N ILE A 398 27.85 -4.71 2.54
CA ILE A 398 28.82 -4.97 3.62
C ILE A 398 28.37 -6.14 4.53
N GLN A 399 27.06 -6.33 4.75
CA GLN A 399 26.53 -7.47 5.51
C GLN A 399 26.65 -8.83 4.77
N THR A 400 26.82 -8.84 3.45
CA THR A 400 26.96 -10.08 2.66
C THR A 400 28.41 -10.48 2.38
N GLU A 401 29.38 -9.57 2.52
CA GLU A 401 30.80 -9.92 2.38
C GLU A 401 31.38 -10.49 3.68
N ASN A 402 32.42 -11.32 3.57
CA ASN A 402 33.25 -11.64 4.73
C ASN A 402 34.05 -10.39 5.15
N MET A 403 34.04 -10.07 6.45
CA MET A 403 34.79 -8.95 7.03
C MET A 403 35.91 -9.38 7.99
N THR A 404 35.99 -10.66 8.35
CA THR A 404 36.92 -11.17 9.38
C THR A 404 38.14 -11.89 8.81
N ASP A 405 38.14 -12.22 7.52
CA ASP A 405 39.31 -12.70 6.78
C ASP A 405 39.26 -12.11 5.37
N ILE A 406 40.40 -11.66 4.87
CA ILE A 406 40.59 -10.99 3.57
C ILE A 406 41.58 -11.84 2.79
N LYS A 407 41.16 -12.38 1.64
CA LYS A 407 41.94 -13.37 0.89
C LYS A 407 42.78 -12.78 -0.22
N ASN A 408 42.39 -11.62 -0.72
CA ASN A 408 43.04 -10.91 -1.82
C ASN A 408 42.81 -9.40 -1.71
N ASP A 409 43.56 -8.62 -2.49
CA ASP A 409 43.48 -7.17 -2.46
C ASP A 409 42.27 -6.59 -3.22
N GLU A 410 41.57 -7.39 -4.04
CA GLU A 410 40.32 -6.96 -4.69
C GLU A 410 39.16 -6.89 -3.69
N GLU A 411 39.00 -7.92 -2.84
CA GLU A 411 38.11 -7.93 -1.68
C GLU A 411 38.40 -6.75 -0.75
N ASN A 412 39.67 -6.54 -0.42
CA ASN A 412 40.14 -5.44 0.42
C ASN A 412 39.76 -4.07 -0.18
N ALA A 413 40.12 -3.83 -1.45
CA ALA A 413 39.81 -2.59 -2.15
C ALA A 413 38.30 -2.37 -2.31
N MET A 414 37.51 -3.43 -2.52
CA MET A 414 36.06 -3.35 -2.58
C MET A 414 35.47 -2.91 -1.22
N LEU A 415 35.88 -3.54 -0.12
CA LEU A 415 35.41 -3.21 1.23
C LEU A 415 35.79 -1.76 1.60
N VAL A 416 37.03 -1.35 1.35
CA VAL A 416 37.47 0.05 1.55
C VAL A 416 36.63 1.03 0.73
N ARG A 417 36.36 0.75 -0.56
CA ARG A 417 35.48 1.59 -1.40
C ARG A 417 34.05 1.69 -0.85
N LEU A 418 33.50 0.63 -0.26
CA LEU A 418 32.17 0.64 0.36
C LEU A 418 32.16 1.52 1.62
N PHE A 419 33.14 1.41 2.52
CA PHE A 419 33.26 2.29 3.70
C PHE A 419 33.52 3.76 3.32
N THR A 420 34.34 4.03 2.29
CA THR A 420 34.53 5.39 1.77
C THR A 420 33.23 5.98 1.19
N ARG A 421 32.34 5.16 0.62
CA ARG A 421 31.01 5.63 0.19
C ARG A 421 30.09 5.95 1.37
N LEU A 422 30.18 5.24 2.50
CA LEU A 422 29.43 5.58 3.72
C LEU A 422 29.88 6.90 4.34
N ASP A 423 31.18 7.14 4.44
CA ASP A 423 31.74 8.41 4.92
C ASP A 423 31.30 9.60 4.04
N LYS A 424 31.38 9.46 2.72
CA LYS A 424 30.88 10.46 1.77
C LYS A 424 29.38 10.72 1.92
N LEU A 425 28.58 9.67 2.15
CA LEU A 425 27.13 9.79 2.36
C LEU A 425 26.79 10.54 3.66
N ALA A 426 27.50 10.28 4.75
CA ALA A 426 27.33 11.02 6.01
C ALA A 426 27.64 12.51 5.82
N LYS A 427 28.74 12.84 5.13
CA LYS A 427 29.13 14.23 4.79
C LYS A 427 28.13 14.91 3.85
N GLN A 428 27.51 14.18 2.93
CA GLN A 428 26.41 14.70 2.10
C GLN A 428 25.17 15.02 2.94
N ILE A 429 24.82 14.18 3.91
CA ILE A 429 23.69 14.45 4.84
C ILE A 429 23.98 15.68 5.71
N GLN A 430 25.20 15.83 6.22
CA GLN A 430 25.63 17.03 6.95
C GLN A 430 25.48 18.30 6.09
N LYS A 431 25.92 18.25 4.83
CA LYS A 431 25.79 19.36 3.88
C LYS A 431 24.32 19.75 3.63
N ILE A 432 23.44 18.76 3.40
CA ILE A 432 21.99 19.00 3.21
C ILE A 432 21.39 19.68 4.45
N LYS A 433 21.73 19.19 5.65
CA LYS A 433 21.29 19.76 6.93
C LYS A 433 21.71 21.22 7.15
N SER A 434 22.83 21.67 6.58
CA SER A 434 23.32 23.04 6.71
C SER A 434 22.84 24.00 5.62
N GLU A 435 22.52 23.49 4.43
CA GLU A 435 22.22 24.33 3.25
C GLU A 435 20.74 24.39 2.87
N SER A 436 19.92 23.44 3.32
CA SER A 436 18.50 23.33 2.95
C SER A 436 17.56 23.85 4.04
N GLN A 437 16.47 24.52 3.65
CA GLN A 437 15.35 24.79 4.56
C GLN A 437 14.55 23.50 4.80
N LEU A 438 14.92 22.79 5.87
CA LEU A 438 14.26 21.56 6.31
C LEU A 438 13.20 21.86 7.38
N SER A 439 12.10 21.11 7.38
CA SER A 439 11.19 21.06 8.51
C SER A 439 11.82 20.38 9.74
N ILE A 440 11.22 20.59 10.90
CA ILE A 440 11.67 20.00 12.18
C ILE A 440 11.71 18.46 12.09
N ASP A 441 10.77 17.83 11.39
CA ASP A 441 10.69 16.37 11.29
C ASP A 441 11.63 15.79 10.23
N GLU A 442 11.85 16.49 9.11
CA GLU A 442 12.92 16.12 8.17
C GLU A 442 14.29 16.20 8.85
N LEU A 443 14.56 17.24 9.65
CA LEU A 443 15.81 17.37 10.39
C LEU A 443 15.99 16.21 11.39
N LYS A 444 14.93 15.77 12.09
CA LYS A 444 14.96 14.55 12.91
C LYS A 444 15.31 13.32 12.08
N MET A 445 14.67 13.15 10.91
CA MET A 445 14.92 12.01 10.03
C MET A 445 16.37 11.97 9.51
N TYR A 446 16.93 13.11 9.06
CA TYR A 446 18.33 13.21 8.65
C TYR A 446 19.30 12.96 9.81
N ASN A 447 19.03 13.50 11.00
CA ASN A 447 19.81 13.22 12.21
C ASN A 447 19.83 11.71 12.52
N THR A 448 18.66 11.05 12.50
CA THR A 448 18.57 9.60 12.74
C THR A 448 19.34 8.79 11.68
N LEU A 449 19.26 9.16 10.41
CA LEU A 449 19.99 8.50 9.32
C LEU A 449 21.51 8.68 9.45
N GLU A 450 21.96 9.89 9.76
CA GLU A 450 23.38 10.20 10.01
C GLU A 450 23.93 9.38 11.17
N SER A 451 23.25 9.37 12.32
CA SER A 451 23.63 8.56 13.48
C SER A 451 23.68 7.06 13.14
N ALA A 452 22.72 6.56 12.35
CA ALA A 452 22.72 5.15 11.92
C ALA A 452 23.93 4.80 11.03
N ILE A 453 24.31 5.68 10.11
CA ILE A 453 25.50 5.50 9.25
C ILE A 453 26.78 5.55 10.11
N VAL A 454 26.93 6.58 10.95
CA VAL A 454 28.13 6.79 11.78
C VAL A 454 28.33 5.63 12.76
N ASN A 455 27.28 5.23 13.50
CA ASN A 455 27.36 4.14 14.46
C ASN A 455 27.72 2.80 13.79
N TYR A 456 27.21 2.55 12.57
CA TYR A 456 27.55 1.35 11.82
C TYR A 456 29.00 1.35 11.30
N VAL A 457 29.49 2.49 10.81
CA VAL A 457 30.90 2.64 10.42
C VAL A 457 31.80 2.40 11.64
N GLN A 458 31.49 3.01 12.79
CA GLN A 458 32.22 2.79 14.04
C GLN A 458 32.18 1.32 14.50
N ALA A 459 31.06 0.63 14.37
CA ALA A 459 30.91 -0.77 14.79
C ALA A 459 31.55 -1.79 13.83
N LYS A 460 31.74 -1.46 12.54
CA LYS A 460 32.21 -2.41 11.51
C LYS A 460 33.61 -2.13 10.97
N LEU A 461 34.04 -0.87 10.89
CA LEU A 461 35.38 -0.53 10.40
C LEU A 461 36.54 -1.14 11.24
N PRO A 462 36.46 -1.28 12.58
CA PRO A 462 37.51 -1.95 13.35
C PRO A 462 37.69 -3.43 13.00
N ILE A 463 36.60 -4.12 12.61
CA ILE A 463 36.65 -5.54 12.20
C ILE A 463 37.46 -5.65 10.90
N LEU A 464 37.20 -4.77 9.93
CA LEU A 464 37.95 -4.72 8.67
C LEU A 464 39.43 -4.43 8.91
N ARG A 465 39.76 -3.46 9.78
CA ARG A 465 41.17 -3.12 10.10
C ARG A 465 41.90 -4.30 10.72
N LYS A 466 41.28 -5.00 11.67
CA LYS A 466 41.87 -6.20 12.26
C LYS A 466 42.16 -7.27 11.19
N ALA A 467 41.23 -7.53 10.27
CA ALA A 467 41.45 -8.49 9.19
C ALA A 467 42.53 -8.03 8.18
N GLN A 468 42.69 -6.72 7.97
CA GLN A 468 43.81 -6.15 7.19
C GLN A 468 45.16 -6.35 7.89
N GLU A 469 45.21 -6.14 9.20
CA GLU A 469 46.39 -6.39 10.04
C GLU A 469 46.76 -7.88 10.05
N GLU A 470 45.79 -8.78 10.20
CA GLU A 470 46.00 -10.24 10.14
C GLU A 470 46.38 -10.75 8.73
N LYS A 471 45.98 -10.05 7.64
CA LYS A 471 46.51 -10.31 6.29
C LYS A 471 47.98 -9.88 6.18
N LEU A 472 48.30 -8.66 6.59
CA LEU A 472 49.66 -8.10 6.51
C LEU A 472 50.68 -8.87 7.36
N THR A 473 50.26 -9.43 8.50
CA THR A 473 51.12 -10.32 9.31
C THR A 473 51.43 -11.61 8.57
N ARG A 474 50.42 -12.32 8.03
CA ARG A 474 50.62 -13.53 7.22
C ARG A 474 51.52 -13.29 6.00
N GLU A 475 51.36 -12.17 5.32
CA GLU A 475 52.20 -11.79 4.16
C GLU A 475 53.65 -11.52 4.56
N ARG A 476 53.90 -10.99 5.77
CA ARG A 476 55.26 -10.83 6.33
C ARG A 476 55.87 -12.15 6.78
N GLU A 477 55.07 -13.04 7.37
CA GLU A 477 55.51 -14.38 7.80
C GLU A 477 55.98 -15.20 6.59
N VAL A 478 55.19 -15.26 5.51
CA VAL A 478 55.58 -15.92 4.25
C VAL A 478 56.82 -15.27 3.63
N LEU A 479 56.94 -13.94 3.65
CA LEU A 479 58.13 -13.25 3.14
C LEU A 479 59.38 -13.57 3.99
N GLN A 480 59.22 -13.72 5.31
CA GLN A 480 60.31 -14.08 6.22
C GLN A 480 60.74 -15.54 6.03
N GLU A 481 59.80 -16.48 5.85
CA GLU A 481 60.10 -17.88 5.51
C GLU A 481 60.87 -18.00 4.18
N LEU A 482 60.52 -17.18 3.17
CA LEU A 482 61.26 -17.11 1.90
C LEU A 482 62.67 -16.52 2.05
N ILE A 483 62.93 -15.69 3.07
CA ILE A 483 64.25 -15.13 3.38
C ILE A 483 65.10 -16.14 4.15
N ASP A 484 64.56 -16.78 5.20
CA ASP A 484 65.30 -17.72 6.04
C ASP A 484 65.40 -19.13 5.43
N GLY A 485 64.56 -19.46 4.44
CA GLY A 485 64.66 -20.68 3.64
C GLY A 485 65.82 -20.68 2.63
N LYS A 486 66.45 -19.54 2.33
CA LYS A 486 67.71 -19.50 1.58
C LYS A 486 68.86 -19.95 2.51
N PRO A 487 69.63 -21.01 2.17
CA PRO A 487 70.77 -21.42 2.98
C PRO A 487 71.85 -20.33 2.96
N LYS A 488 72.05 -19.65 4.10
CA LYS A 488 73.11 -18.65 4.28
C LYS A 488 74.47 -19.35 4.16
N LEU A 489 75.11 -19.22 2.99
CA LEU A 489 76.50 -19.60 2.75
C LEU A 489 77.38 -19.01 3.87
N SER A 490 78.35 -19.77 4.37
CA SER A 490 79.23 -19.20 5.41
C SER A 490 80.12 -18.11 4.81
N MET A 491 80.65 -17.22 5.66
CA MET A 491 81.63 -16.21 5.24
C MET A 491 82.86 -16.80 4.55
N ARG A 492 83.13 -18.10 4.75
CA ARG A 492 84.16 -18.84 4.04
C ARG A 492 83.69 -19.26 2.65
N ASP A 493 82.52 -19.90 2.55
CA ASP A 493 81.98 -20.40 1.27
C ASP A 493 81.65 -19.25 0.31
N LEU A 494 81.13 -18.13 0.82
CA LEU A 494 80.95 -16.89 0.05
C LEU A 494 82.28 -16.42 -0.56
N ARG A 495 83.36 -16.41 0.22
CA ARG A 495 84.68 -15.99 -0.24
C ARG A 495 85.24 -16.96 -1.28
N GLU A 496 85.23 -18.26 -0.99
CA GLU A 496 85.75 -19.29 -1.91
C GLU A 496 84.96 -19.32 -3.23
N LYS A 497 83.64 -19.14 -3.22
CA LYS A 497 82.81 -19.04 -4.44
C LYS A 497 83.04 -17.73 -5.21
N ARG A 498 83.17 -16.58 -4.54
CA ARG A 498 83.50 -15.30 -5.18
C ARG A 498 84.88 -15.32 -5.83
N GLU A 499 85.87 -15.91 -5.15
CA GLU A 499 87.23 -16.08 -5.67
C GLU A 499 87.23 -17.01 -6.91
N LYS A 500 86.49 -18.12 -6.86
CA LYS A 500 86.25 -18.99 -8.03
C LYS A 500 85.54 -18.27 -9.18
N LEU A 501 84.49 -17.49 -8.89
CA LEU A 501 83.75 -16.71 -9.90
C LEU A 501 84.64 -15.65 -10.57
N MET A 502 85.50 -14.97 -9.81
CA MET A 502 86.47 -14.00 -10.34
C MET A 502 87.47 -14.68 -11.28
N VAL A 503 88.06 -15.81 -10.85
CA VAL A 503 89.00 -16.60 -11.67
C VAL A 503 88.36 -17.10 -12.96
N LEU A 504 87.10 -17.59 -12.92
CA LEU A 504 86.39 -18.04 -14.12
C LEU A 504 86.08 -16.91 -15.10
N ASN A 505 85.73 -15.72 -14.62
CA ASN A 505 85.54 -14.55 -15.49
C ASN A 505 86.85 -14.08 -16.14
N GLU A 506 87.98 -14.14 -15.43
CA GLU A 506 89.30 -13.86 -16.00
C GLU A 506 89.69 -14.92 -17.04
N GLN A 507 89.46 -16.21 -16.74
CA GLN A 507 89.67 -17.31 -17.70
C GLN A 507 88.81 -17.15 -18.95
N LYS A 508 87.52 -16.81 -18.80
CA LYS A 508 86.64 -16.51 -19.93
C LYS A 508 87.22 -15.42 -20.81
N TYR A 509 87.62 -14.29 -20.24
CA TYR A 509 88.20 -13.17 -21.00
C TYR A 509 89.49 -13.56 -21.76
N VAL A 510 90.36 -14.36 -21.14
CA VAL A 510 91.56 -14.89 -21.79
C VAL A 510 91.21 -15.83 -22.97
N VAL A 511 90.26 -16.75 -22.78
CA VAL A 511 89.82 -17.68 -23.83
C VAL A 511 89.10 -16.96 -24.97
N GLU A 512 88.25 -15.96 -24.67
CA GLU A 512 87.62 -15.09 -25.68
C GLU A 512 88.67 -14.32 -26.50
N SER A 513 89.73 -13.81 -25.85
CA SER A 513 90.84 -13.12 -26.52
C SER A 513 91.60 -14.07 -27.45
N MET A 514 91.97 -15.26 -26.96
CA MET A 514 92.59 -16.32 -27.76
C MET A 514 91.71 -16.74 -28.95
N TYR A 515 90.40 -16.82 -28.75
CA TYR A 515 89.44 -17.12 -29.80
C TYR A 515 89.45 -16.07 -30.92
N GLN A 516 89.43 -14.77 -30.58
CA GLN A 516 89.53 -13.72 -31.60
C GLN A 516 90.88 -13.77 -32.35
N ASP A 517 91.98 -14.10 -31.67
CA ASP A 517 93.30 -14.19 -32.32
C ASP A 517 93.45 -15.44 -33.21
N PHE A 518 92.96 -16.61 -32.80
CA PHE A 518 92.94 -17.80 -33.65
C PHE A 518 92.00 -17.61 -34.86
N LYS A 519 90.90 -16.87 -34.68
CA LYS A 519 89.97 -16.46 -35.75
C LYS A 519 90.61 -15.49 -36.75
N LYS A 520 91.42 -14.52 -36.29
CA LYS A 520 92.28 -13.69 -37.16
C LYS A 520 93.31 -14.54 -37.93
N GLN A 521 93.92 -15.51 -37.25
CA GLN A 521 94.92 -16.43 -37.82
C GLN A 521 94.32 -17.55 -38.70
N ARG A 522 92.98 -17.63 -38.85
CA ARG A 522 92.26 -18.67 -39.62
C ARG A 522 92.51 -20.11 -39.14
N ARG A 523 92.81 -20.29 -37.86
CA ARG A 523 93.04 -21.59 -37.20
C ARG A 523 91.73 -22.26 -36.79
N PHE A 524 90.89 -22.59 -37.78
CA PHE A 524 89.49 -22.99 -37.55
C PHE A 524 89.31 -24.31 -36.79
N ASP A 525 90.25 -25.24 -36.86
CA ASP A 525 90.16 -26.50 -36.12
C ASP A 525 90.41 -26.32 -34.62
N ASP A 526 91.30 -25.40 -34.23
CA ASP A 526 91.53 -25.03 -32.83
C ASP A 526 90.33 -24.28 -32.21
N LEU A 527 89.54 -23.54 -33.03
CA LEU A 527 88.39 -22.78 -32.52
C LEU A 527 87.34 -23.68 -31.88
N LYS A 528 87.07 -24.88 -32.42
CA LYS A 528 86.08 -25.81 -31.86
C LYS A 528 86.42 -26.26 -30.43
N ALA A 529 87.72 -26.37 -30.13
CA ALA A 529 88.17 -26.67 -28.77
C ALA A 529 87.94 -25.47 -27.84
N LEU A 530 88.19 -24.24 -28.33
CA LEU A 530 87.93 -23.02 -27.57
C LEU A 530 86.43 -22.74 -27.38
N ASP A 531 85.58 -23.00 -28.37
CA ASP A 531 84.10 -22.91 -28.27
C ASP A 531 83.60 -23.80 -27.11
N SER A 532 84.02 -25.08 -27.07
CA SER A 532 83.63 -26.01 -25.99
C SER A 532 84.15 -25.58 -24.60
N ASN A 533 85.35 -24.99 -24.52
CA ASN A 533 85.86 -24.46 -23.25
C ASN A 533 85.08 -23.20 -22.81
N LEU A 534 84.64 -22.34 -23.74
CA LEU A 534 83.80 -21.20 -23.42
C LEU A 534 82.42 -21.64 -22.92
N GLU A 535 81.76 -22.59 -23.60
CA GLU A 535 80.46 -23.13 -23.16
C GLU A 535 80.50 -23.69 -21.73
N ASP A 536 81.57 -24.42 -21.36
CA ASP A 536 81.70 -24.99 -20.02
C ASP A 536 82.10 -23.95 -18.96
N ILE A 537 82.94 -22.96 -19.29
CA ILE A 537 83.24 -21.84 -18.39
C ILE A 537 81.99 -20.96 -18.17
N GLU A 538 81.19 -20.69 -19.20
CA GLU A 538 79.94 -19.93 -19.08
C GLU A 538 78.90 -20.68 -18.22
N ARG A 539 78.78 -22.00 -18.40
CA ARG A 539 77.90 -22.86 -17.59
C ARG A 539 78.27 -22.79 -16.09
N GLU A 540 79.57 -22.88 -15.78
CA GLU A 540 80.09 -22.81 -14.41
C GLU A 540 79.93 -21.41 -13.79
N ILE A 541 80.14 -20.34 -14.58
CA ILE A 541 79.87 -18.95 -14.17
C ILE A 541 78.38 -18.74 -13.87
N GLN A 542 77.48 -19.24 -14.72
CA GLN A 542 76.04 -19.13 -14.50
C GLN A 542 75.65 -19.85 -13.20
N GLN A 543 76.07 -21.10 -13.01
CA GLN A 543 75.77 -21.85 -11.79
C GLN A 543 76.28 -21.13 -10.53
N LEU A 544 77.52 -20.63 -10.53
CA LEU A 544 78.06 -19.89 -9.38
C LEU A 544 77.33 -18.56 -9.13
N THR A 545 76.85 -17.89 -10.18
CA THR A 545 76.07 -16.66 -10.05
C THR A 545 74.68 -16.94 -9.47
N GLU A 546 74.02 -18.03 -9.90
CA GLU A 546 72.75 -18.49 -9.33
C GLU A 546 72.90 -18.97 -7.87
N GLU A 547 74.02 -19.61 -7.53
CA GLU A 547 74.34 -20.04 -6.16
C GLU A 547 74.75 -18.89 -5.21
N LEU A 548 75.24 -17.77 -5.74
CA LEU A 548 75.60 -16.57 -4.96
C LEU A 548 74.45 -15.55 -4.87
N GLY A 549 73.60 -15.46 -5.89
CA GLY A 549 72.47 -14.52 -5.94
C GLY A 549 72.92 -13.06 -5.76
N ASP A 550 72.24 -12.34 -4.87
CA ASP A 550 72.52 -10.94 -4.57
C ASP A 550 73.93 -10.70 -4.01
N ASP A 551 74.55 -11.72 -3.40
CA ASP A 551 75.92 -11.67 -2.86
C ASP A 551 77.02 -11.86 -3.93
N ALA A 552 76.69 -11.97 -5.22
CA ALA A 552 77.67 -12.19 -6.28
C ALA A 552 78.60 -10.97 -6.56
N PHE A 553 78.14 -9.75 -6.29
CA PHE A 553 78.81 -8.50 -6.71
C PHE A 553 79.04 -7.47 -5.58
N HIS A 554 78.92 -7.90 -4.30
CA HIS A 554 78.88 -7.01 -3.12
C HIS A 554 80.18 -6.97 -2.29
#